data_AF-A0A449BBI1-F1
#
_entry.id   AF-A0A449BBI1-F1
#
_cell.length_a   1.000
_cell.length_b   1.000
_cell.length_c   1.000
_cell.angle_alpha   90.00
_cell.angle_beta   90.00
_cell.angle_gamma   90.00
#
_symmetry.space_group_name_H-M   'P 1'
#
loop_
_entity.id
_entity.type
_entity.pdbx_description
1 polymer ?
#
loop_
_entity_poly.entity_id
_entity_poly.type
_entity_poly.pdbx_seq_one_letter_code
_entity_poly.pdbx_strand_id
1 'polypeptide(L)'
;MRLQKLKTSVIIYGFSYYGLNIATYALTLFTGIIGTIFLAGASSYLNPNPYKSWLNANSSYIITITIVNSLTSLCTGLLSFFVVNLKYQEKMLQLSKMKFEYIFYLNRQGYYLNLTPAIATHLFYKRVLVILNLDRYKRDFFEHTVLDENFTRGKYGKYINTINHKVEKHD
;
A
#
# COMPACT_ATOMS: atom_id res chain seq x y z
N MET A 1 15.56 15.86 13.34
CA MET A 1 14.13 15.61 13.59
C MET A 1 13.41 14.80 12.49
N ARG A 2 13.59 15.09 11.18
CA ARG A 2 12.87 14.37 10.09
C ARG A 2 13.29 12.90 9.87
N LEU A 3 14.57 12.57 10.11
CA LEU A 3 15.10 11.21 9.89
C LEU A 3 14.60 10.18 10.91
N GLN A 4 14.46 10.58 12.18
CA GLN A 4 13.90 9.73 13.24
C GLN A 4 12.42 9.42 12.96
N LYS A 5 11.64 10.44 12.56
CA LYS A 5 10.25 10.25 12.13
C LYS A 5 10.14 9.24 10.99
N LEU A 6 11.02 9.31 9.99
CA LEU A 6 11.05 8.34 8.88
C LEU A 6 11.31 6.90 9.38
N LYS A 7 12.29 6.71 10.26
CA LYS A 7 12.60 5.38 10.83
C LYS A 7 11.41 4.82 11.62
N THR A 8 10.79 5.64 12.48
CA THR A 8 9.60 5.24 13.25
C THR A 8 8.44 4.87 12.33
N SER A 9 8.19 5.64 11.27
CA SER A 9 7.16 5.31 10.28
C SER A 9 7.45 3.99 9.57
N VAL A 10 8.69 3.72 9.16
CA VAL A 10 9.07 2.44 8.55
C VAL A 10 8.81 1.26 9.50
N ILE A 11 9.11 1.42 10.79
CA ILE A 11 8.87 0.37 11.80
C ILE A 11 7.38 0.12 12.00
N ILE A 12 6.57 1.17 12.18
CA ILE A 12 5.11 1.03 12.39
C ILE A 12 4.48 0.39 11.15
N TYR A 13 4.79 0.89 9.96
CA TYR A 13 4.23 0.36 8.73
C TYR A 13 4.70 -1.06 8.43
N GLY A 14 5.97 -1.37 8.70
CA GLY A 14 6.49 -2.73 8.60
C GLY A 14 5.80 -3.68 9.58
N PHE A 15 5.68 -3.29 10.84
CA PHE A 15 5.02 -4.10 11.87
C PHE A 15 3.55 -4.36 11.53
N SER A 16 2.80 -3.34 11.13
CA SER A 16 1.40 -3.50 10.71
C SER A 16 1.30 -4.39 9.47
N TYR A 17 2.18 -4.23 8.47
CA TYR A 17 2.18 -5.06 7.27
C TYR A 17 2.44 -6.53 7.59
N TYR A 18 3.53 -6.85 8.28
CA TYR A 18 3.87 -8.24 8.60
C TYR A 18 2.90 -8.85 9.62
N GLY A 19 2.45 -8.07 10.62
CA GLY A 19 1.47 -8.52 11.60
C GLY A 19 0.13 -8.89 10.96
N LEU A 20 -0.39 -8.03 10.07
CA LEU A 20 -1.64 -8.33 9.36
C LEU A 20 -1.50 -9.52 8.39
N ASN A 21 -0.35 -9.68 7.73
CA ASN A 21 -0.08 -10.85 6.90
C ASN A 21 -0.08 -12.15 7.72
N ILE A 22 0.63 -12.18 8.85
CA ILE A 22 0.66 -13.34 9.74
C ILE A 22 -0.74 -13.65 10.26
N ALA A 23 -1.51 -12.64 10.68
CA ALA A 23 -2.89 -12.83 11.13
C ALA A 23 -3.77 -13.43 10.01
N THR A 24 -3.61 -12.97 8.77
CA THR A 24 -4.36 -13.49 7.61
C THR A 24 -4.03 -14.95 7.35
N TYR A 25 -2.75 -15.33 7.36
CA TYR A 25 -2.35 -16.73 7.21
C TYR A 25 -2.85 -17.61 8.35
N ALA A 26 -2.79 -17.12 9.59
CA ALA A 26 -3.28 -17.84 10.76
C ALA A 26 -4.81 -18.08 10.67
N LEU A 27 -5.58 -17.07 10.29
CA LEU A 27 -7.03 -17.19 10.11
C LEU A 27 -7.38 -18.18 9.00
N THR A 28 -6.65 -18.13 7.88
CA THR A 28 -6.82 -19.06 6.75
C THR A 28 -6.48 -20.50 7.13
N LEU A 29 -5.44 -20.71 7.94
CA LEU A 29 -5.11 -22.03 8.45
C LEU A 29 -6.20 -22.52 9.43
N PHE A 30 -6.74 -21.62 10.26
CA PHE A 30 -7.78 -21.94 11.23
C PHE A 30 -9.11 -22.32 10.54
N THR A 31 -9.49 -21.70 9.42
CA THR A 31 -10.65 -22.13 8.64
C THR A 31 -10.47 -23.55 8.11
N GLY A 32 -9.27 -23.90 7.63
CA GLY A 32 -8.94 -25.26 7.21
C GLY A 32 -9.06 -26.30 8.33
N ILE A 33 -8.58 -25.97 9.53
CA ILE A 33 -8.70 -26.84 10.71
C ILE A 33 -10.18 -27.04 11.09
N ILE A 34 -10.95 -25.96 11.21
CA ILE A 34 -12.38 -26.03 11.55
C ILE A 34 -13.13 -26.85 10.51
N GLY A 35 -12.86 -26.62 9.23
CA GLY A 35 -13.48 -27.37 8.13
C GLY A 35 -13.18 -28.86 8.20
N THR A 36 -11.93 -29.22 8.49
CA THR A 36 -11.51 -30.63 8.62
C THR A 36 -12.17 -31.31 9.81
N ILE A 37 -12.20 -30.66 10.98
CA ILE A 37 -12.87 -31.19 12.18
C ILE A 37 -14.37 -31.37 11.93
N PHE A 38 -15.01 -30.39 11.28
CA PHE A 38 -16.43 -30.49 10.94
C PHE A 38 -16.71 -31.65 9.98
N LEU A 39 -15.93 -31.80 8.90
CA LEU A 39 -16.09 -32.92 7.96
C LEU A 39 -15.89 -34.28 8.66
N ALA A 40 -14.86 -34.41 9.49
CA ALA A 40 -14.56 -35.63 10.22
C ALA A 40 -15.69 -36.01 11.18
N GLY A 41 -16.25 -35.03 11.90
CA GLY A 41 -17.38 -35.23 12.82
C GLY A 41 -18.74 -35.44 12.12
N ALA A 42 -18.88 -35.02 10.87
CA ALA A 42 -20.09 -35.23 10.05
C ALA A 42 -20.13 -36.61 9.38
N SER A 43 -18.97 -37.29 9.29
CA SER A 43 -18.89 -38.63 8.73
C SER A 43 -19.67 -39.64 9.57
N SER A 44 -20.45 -40.49 8.92
CA SER A 44 -21.19 -41.60 9.55
C SER A 44 -20.44 -42.93 9.50
N TYR A 45 -19.17 -42.91 9.08
CA TYR A 45 -18.37 -44.12 8.85
C TYR A 45 -18.01 -44.89 10.14
N LEU A 46 -17.86 -44.18 11.26
CA LEU A 46 -17.61 -44.76 12.59
C LEU A 46 -18.80 -44.48 13.51
N ASN A 47 -19.27 -45.48 14.24
CA ASN A 47 -20.37 -45.33 15.21
C ASN A 47 -20.04 -46.06 16.53
N PRO A 48 -19.77 -45.33 17.64
CA PRO A 48 -19.82 -43.87 17.78
C PRO A 48 -18.64 -43.16 17.07
N ASN A 49 -18.92 -42.02 16.42
CA ASN A 49 -17.88 -41.21 15.78
C ASN A 49 -17.08 -40.44 16.86
N PRO A 50 -15.78 -40.73 17.07
CA PRO A 50 -14.97 -40.06 18.08
C PRO A 50 -14.64 -38.59 17.73
N TYR A 51 -14.84 -38.19 16.47
CA TYR A 51 -14.55 -36.85 15.96
C TYR A 51 -15.75 -35.90 16.02
N LYS A 52 -16.90 -36.37 16.52
CA LYS A 52 -18.09 -35.52 16.68
C LYS A 52 -17.82 -34.49 17.78
N SER A 53 -17.79 -33.22 17.41
CA SER A 53 -17.47 -32.10 18.32
C SER A 53 -18.62 -31.10 18.43
N TRP A 54 -18.46 -30.03 19.23
CA TRP A 54 -19.46 -28.94 19.27
C TRP A 54 -19.72 -28.36 17.89
N LEU A 55 -18.73 -28.44 16.96
CA LEU A 55 -18.82 -27.79 15.65
C LEU A 55 -19.90 -28.46 14.81
N ASN A 56 -20.16 -29.74 15.05
CA ASN A 56 -21.19 -30.50 14.39
C ASN A 56 -22.59 -30.29 14.99
N ALA A 57 -22.72 -29.49 16.06
CA ALA A 57 -24.00 -29.18 16.66
C ALA A 57 -24.66 -27.98 15.98
N ASN A 58 -25.92 -28.16 15.57
CA ASN A 58 -26.81 -27.11 15.05
C ASN A 58 -26.11 -26.17 14.06
N SER A 59 -25.98 -24.89 14.43
CA SER A 59 -25.43 -23.80 13.61
C SER A 59 -24.02 -23.36 14.04
N SER A 60 -23.38 -24.07 14.99
CA SER A 60 -22.11 -23.65 15.60
C SER A 60 -20.97 -23.54 14.58
N TYR A 61 -20.90 -24.46 13.63
CA TYR A 61 -19.95 -24.39 12.52
C TYR A 61 -20.16 -23.13 11.65
N ILE A 62 -21.41 -22.87 11.24
CA ILE A 62 -21.76 -21.73 10.38
C ILE A 62 -21.42 -20.42 11.06
N ILE A 63 -21.73 -20.28 12.35
CA ILE A 63 -21.41 -19.07 13.12
C ILE A 63 -19.90 -18.88 13.23
N THR A 64 -19.17 -19.95 13.57
CA THR A 64 -17.71 -19.90 13.77
C THR A 64 -16.99 -19.56 12.47
N ILE A 65 -17.36 -20.21 11.35
CA ILE A 65 -16.73 -19.94 10.05
C ILE A 65 -17.06 -18.53 9.55
N THR A 66 -18.27 -18.02 9.81
CA THR A 66 -18.67 -16.66 9.44
C THR A 66 -17.85 -15.61 10.19
N ILE A 67 -17.59 -15.82 11.49
CA ILE A 67 -16.74 -14.93 12.29
C ILE A 67 -15.31 -14.93 11.75
N VAL A 68 -14.73 -16.11 11.51
CA VAL A 68 -13.35 -16.23 11.01
C VAL A 68 -13.22 -15.62 9.61
N ASN A 69 -14.20 -15.83 8.72
CA ASN A 69 -14.21 -15.23 7.39
C ASN A 69 -14.36 -13.70 7.46
N SER A 70 -15.19 -13.18 8.37
CA SER A 70 -15.32 -11.73 8.58
C SER A 70 -14.02 -11.11 9.08
N LEU A 71 -13.33 -11.77 10.02
CA LEU A 71 -12.00 -11.35 10.48
C LEU A 71 -10.96 -11.40 9.37
N THR A 72 -10.98 -12.46 8.57
CA THR A 72 -10.08 -12.61 7.41
C THR A 72 -10.31 -11.47 6.43
N SER A 73 -11.56 -11.23 6.04
CA SER A 73 -11.93 -10.13 5.14
C SER A 73 -11.61 -8.76 5.73
N LEU A 74 -11.70 -8.57 7.05
CA LEU A 74 -11.27 -7.35 7.72
C LEU A 74 -9.75 -7.19 7.62
N CYS A 75 -8.97 -8.23 7.91
CA CYS A 75 -7.51 -8.19 7.79
C CYS A 75 -7.06 -7.93 6.36
N THR A 76 -7.63 -8.63 5.38
CA THR A 76 -7.34 -8.43 3.95
C THR A 76 -7.81 -7.06 3.49
N GLY A 77 -8.98 -6.63 3.97
CA GLY A 77 -9.53 -5.29 3.76
C GLY A 77 -8.61 -4.22 4.29
N LEU A 78 -8.10 -4.34 5.53
CA LEU A 78 -7.12 -3.43 6.11
C LEU A 78 -5.82 -3.45 5.31
N LEU A 79 -5.31 -4.62 4.92
CA LEU A 79 -4.13 -4.73 4.04
C LEU A 79 -4.33 -4.00 2.70
N SER A 80 -5.53 -4.06 2.12
CA SER A 80 -5.88 -3.45 0.83
C SER A 80 -6.23 -1.96 0.94
N PHE A 81 -6.93 -1.55 2.00
CA PHE A 81 -7.32 -0.16 2.26
C PHE A 81 -6.14 0.65 2.75
N PHE A 82 -5.25 0.03 3.48
CA PHE A 82 -4.04 0.70 3.85
C PHE A 82 -3.12 0.80 2.63
N VAL A 83 -2.89 2.05 2.23
CA VAL A 83 -1.65 2.55 1.63
C VAL A 83 -0.42 2.19 2.49
N VAL A 84 -0.47 1.25 3.43
CA VAL A 84 0.66 0.84 4.27
C VAL A 84 1.66 0.08 3.42
N ASN A 85 1.24 -0.83 2.53
CA ASN A 85 2.20 -1.49 1.64
C ASN A 85 2.86 -0.46 0.71
N LEU A 86 2.07 0.38 0.03
CA LEU A 86 2.59 1.43 -0.85
C LEU A 86 3.45 2.46 -0.09
N LYS A 87 2.99 2.97 1.07
CA LYS A 87 3.77 3.90 1.91
C LYS A 87 5.02 3.25 2.47
N TYR A 88 4.95 1.99 2.89
CA TYR A 88 6.11 1.26 3.37
C TYR A 88 7.15 1.12 2.27
N GLN A 89 6.75 0.67 1.08
CA GLN A 89 7.63 0.55 -0.08
C GLN A 89 8.20 1.92 -0.48
N GLU A 90 7.39 2.98 -0.51
CA GLU A 90 7.84 4.35 -0.77
C GLU A 90 8.91 4.80 0.25
N LYS A 91 8.66 4.57 1.54
CA LYS A 91 9.58 4.98 2.62
C LYS A 91 10.87 4.15 2.63
N MET A 92 10.77 2.85 2.37
CA MET A 92 11.92 1.97 2.21
C MET A 92 12.78 2.38 1.01
N LEU A 93 12.15 2.68 -0.13
CA LEU A 93 12.83 3.15 -1.33
C LEU A 93 13.50 4.52 -1.11
N GLN A 94 12.86 5.45 -0.40
CA GLN A 94 13.47 6.73 0.02
C GLN A 94 14.72 6.49 0.88
N LEU A 95 14.64 5.56 1.84
CA LEU A 95 15.75 5.23 2.74
C LEU A 95 16.92 4.59 1.98
N SER A 96 16.64 3.67 1.05
CA SER A 96 17.66 3.04 0.20
C SER A 96 18.35 4.05 -0.70
N LYS A 97 17.60 5.00 -1.30
CA LYS A 97 18.18 6.08 -2.10
C LYS A 97 19.12 6.97 -1.28
N MET A 98 18.74 7.32 -0.05
CA MET A 98 19.62 8.10 0.83
C MET A 98 20.89 7.35 1.20
N LYS A 99 20.78 6.05 1.53
CA LYS A 99 21.95 5.22 1.81
C LYS A 99 22.90 5.15 0.61
N PHE A 100 22.34 4.95 -0.58
CA PHE A 100 23.11 4.90 -1.81
C PHE A 100 23.84 6.23 -2.08
N GLU A 101 23.14 7.36 -1.95
CA GLU A 101 23.73 8.69 -2.13
C GLU A 101 24.86 8.96 -1.11
N TYR A 102 24.71 8.51 0.14
CA TYR A 102 25.75 8.62 1.16
C TYR A 102 26.99 7.80 0.83
N ILE A 103 26.82 6.57 0.33
CA ILE A 103 27.93 5.73 -0.12
C ILE A 103 28.66 6.37 -1.31
N PHE A 104 27.90 6.94 -2.26
CA PHE A 104 28.47 7.67 -3.41
C PHE A 104 29.30 8.88 -2.98
N TYR A 105 28.81 9.63 -2.00
CA TYR A 105 29.52 10.77 -1.42
C TYR A 105 30.83 10.33 -0.73
N LEU A 106 30.79 9.28 0.10
CA LEU A 106 31.97 8.75 0.79
C LEU A 106 33.04 8.25 -0.18
N ASN A 107 32.61 7.52 -1.22
CA ASN A 107 33.53 6.98 -2.21
C ASN A 107 34.03 8.02 -3.23
N ARG A 108 33.55 9.27 -3.16
CA ARG A 108 33.84 10.35 -4.12
C ARG A 108 33.64 9.92 -5.59
N GLN A 109 32.58 9.17 -5.85
CA GLN A 109 32.29 8.63 -7.18
C GLN A 109 31.27 9.49 -7.94
N GLY A 110 31.28 9.37 -9.28
CA GLY A 110 30.34 10.05 -10.17
C GLY A 110 30.40 11.57 -10.05
N TYR A 111 29.27 12.18 -9.65
CA TYR A 111 29.13 13.64 -9.51
C TYR A 111 29.95 14.26 -8.38
N TYR A 112 30.62 13.46 -7.54
CA TYR A 112 31.48 13.91 -6.45
C TYR A 112 32.97 13.87 -6.80
N LEU A 113 33.31 13.37 -7.99
CA LEU A 113 34.68 13.27 -8.46
C LEU A 113 35.28 14.67 -8.65
N ASN A 114 36.53 14.86 -8.23
CA ASN A 114 37.30 16.10 -8.42
C ASN A 114 36.70 17.38 -7.81
N LEU A 115 35.73 17.26 -6.90
CA LEU A 115 35.14 18.41 -6.21
C LEU A 115 35.88 18.72 -4.91
N THR A 116 35.98 20.01 -4.61
CA THR A 116 36.44 20.49 -3.31
C THR A 116 35.50 20.01 -2.20
N PRO A 117 35.99 19.65 -1.01
CA PRO A 117 35.17 19.07 0.06
C PRO A 117 33.94 19.92 0.42
N ALA A 118 34.08 21.25 0.42
CA ALA A 118 32.98 22.18 0.71
C ALA A 118 31.86 22.08 -0.34
N ILE A 119 32.21 22.02 -1.62
CA ILE A 119 31.24 21.95 -2.72
C ILE A 119 30.58 20.56 -2.76
N ALA A 120 31.36 19.50 -2.56
CA ALA A 120 30.84 18.13 -2.46
C ALA A 120 29.83 17.99 -1.32
N THR A 121 30.13 18.56 -0.15
CA THR A 121 29.23 18.54 1.01
C THR A 121 27.92 19.29 0.72
N HIS A 122 28.01 20.47 0.10
CA HIS A 122 26.83 21.25 -0.29
C HIS A 122 25.96 20.51 -1.31
N LEU A 123 26.58 19.90 -2.34
CA LEU A 123 25.88 19.11 -3.35
C LEU A 123 25.15 17.91 -2.72
N PHE A 124 25.80 17.22 -1.78
CA PHE A 124 25.23 16.11 -1.04
C PHE A 124 23.98 16.55 -0.25
N TYR A 125 24.07 17.63 0.53
CA TYR A 125 22.91 18.14 1.28
C TYR A 125 21.75 18.54 0.36
N LYS A 126 22.04 19.18 -0.78
CA LYS A 126 21.03 19.53 -1.77
C LYS A 126 20.30 18.29 -2.30
N ARG A 127 21.03 17.24 -2.65
CA ARG A 127 20.45 15.98 -3.18
C ARG A 127 19.65 15.23 -2.11
N VAL A 128 20.15 15.17 -0.88
CA VAL A 128 19.42 14.58 0.26
C VAL A 128 18.10 15.31 0.51
N LEU A 129 18.08 16.65 0.41
CA LEU A 129 16.85 17.43 0.54
C LEU A 129 15.84 17.12 -0.57
N VAL A 130 16.28 16.95 -1.81
CA VAL A 130 15.41 16.53 -2.92
C VAL A 130 14.83 15.13 -2.67
N ILE A 131 15.64 14.18 -2.19
CA ILE A 131 15.18 12.83 -1.85
C ILE A 131 14.15 12.85 -0.72
N LEU A 132 14.33 13.72 0.27
CA LEU A 132 13.40 13.90 1.38
C LEU A 132 12.10 14.61 0.98
N ASN A 133 12.16 15.55 0.03
CA ASN A 133 11.01 16.35 -0.41
C ASN A 133 10.29 15.76 -1.63
N LEU A 134 10.72 14.61 -2.16
CA LEU A 134 10.12 13.93 -3.32
C LEU A 134 8.61 13.64 -3.13
N ASP A 135 8.15 13.48 -1.88
CA ASP A 135 6.71 13.34 -1.57
C ASP A 135 5.90 14.63 -1.77
N ARG A 136 6.52 15.81 -1.63
CA ARG A 136 5.85 17.10 -1.82
C ARG A 136 5.68 17.42 -3.30
N TYR A 137 6.76 17.26 -4.07
CA TYR A 137 6.75 17.55 -5.51
C TYR A 137 5.85 16.62 -6.33
N LYS A 138 5.68 15.35 -5.93
CA LYS A 138 4.71 14.47 -6.60
C LYS A 138 3.27 14.96 -6.41
N ARG A 139 2.91 15.45 -5.22
CA ARG A 139 1.57 15.97 -4.94
C ARG A 139 1.27 17.20 -5.77
N ASP A 140 2.21 18.15 -5.81
CA ASP A 140 2.07 19.38 -6.58
C ASP A 140 1.95 19.09 -8.10
N PHE A 141 2.72 18.12 -8.62
CA PHE A 141 2.66 17.76 -10.04
C PHE A 141 1.31 17.14 -10.44
N PHE A 142 0.75 16.25 -9.60
CA PHE A 142 -0.58 15.67 -9.85
C PHE A 142 -1.70 16.73 -9.78
N GLU A 143 -1.59 17.67 -8.83
CA GLU A 143 -2.54 18.77 -8.69
C GLU A 143 -2.52 19.70 -9.91
N HIS A 144 -1.35 20.00 -10.47
CA HIS A 144 -1.23 20.76 -11.70
C HIS A 144 -1.78 20.04 -12.94
N THR A 145 -1.51 18.73 -13.12
CA THR A 145 -2.08 17.97 -14.25
C THR A 145 -3.60 17.85 -14.22
N VAL A 146 -4.20 17.71 -13.04
CA VAL A 146 -5.68 17.62 -12.89
C VAL A 146 -6.32 18.99 -13.11
N LEU A 147 -5.68 20.08 -12.71
CA LEU A 147 -6.16 21.43 -12.99
C LEU A 147 -6.03 21.78 -14.48
N ASP A 148 -4.96 21.34 -15.17
CA ASP A 148 -4.80 21.54 -16.61
C ASP A 148 -5.79 20.73 -17.46
N GLU A 149 -6.13 19.49 -17.08
CA GLU A 149 -7.17 18.71 -17.76
C GLU A 149 -8.57 19.32 -17.61
N ASN A 150 -8.89 19.86 -16.43
CA ASN A 150 -10.16 20.55 -16.20
C ASN A 150 -10.21 21.93 -16.88
N PHE A 151 -9.08 22.63 -16.98
CA PHE A 151 -8.98 23.90 -17.69
C PHE A 151 -9.09 23.72 -19.21
N THR A 152 -8.46 22.67 -19.76
CA THR A 152 -8.60 22.31 -21.18
C THR A 152 -10.01 21.82 -21.51
N ARG A 153 -10.62 20.95 -20.70
CA ARG A 153 -12.04 20.56 -20.88
C ARG A 153 -13.01 21.74 -20.74
N GLY A 154 -12.76 22.66 -19.82
CA GLY A 154 -13.55 23.88 -19.64
C GLY A 154 -13.44 24.88 -20.80
N LYS A 155 -12.25 25.02 -21.41
CA LYS A 155 -12.07 25.86 -22.61
C LYS A 155 -12.64 25.20 -23.86
N TYR A 156 -12.31 23.93 -24.14
CA TYR A 156 -12.72 23.27 -25.38
C TYR A 156 -14.20 22.83 -25.38
N GLY A 157 -14.80 22.54 -24.23
CA GLY A 157 -16.24 22.24 -24.13
C GLY A 157 -17.14 23.41 -24.53
N LYS A 158 -16.66 24.66 -24.39
CA LYS A 158 -17.39 25.86 -24.84
C LYS A 158 -17.31 26.06 -26.35
N TYR A 159 -16.18 25.76 -26.97
CA TYR A 159 -16.02 25.90 -28.43
C TYR A 159 -16.81 24.86 -29.21
N ILE A 160 -16.91 23.62 -28.73
CA ILE A 160 -17.64 22.55 -29.43
C ILE A 160 -19.15 22.85 -29.47
N ASN A 161 -19.74 23.37 -28.38
CA ASN A 161 -21.16 23.76 -28.37
C ASN A 161 -21.45 25.02 -29.20
N THR A 162 -20.46 25.88 -29.46
CA THR A 162 -20.67 27.08 -30.28
C THR A 162 -20.58 26.76 -31.78
N ILE A 163 -19.82 25.73 -32.16
CA ILE A 163 -19.73 25.25 -33.54
C ILE A 163 -21.00 24.50 -33.94
N ASN A 164 -21.51 23.60 -33.08
CA ASN A 164 -22.74 22.85 -33.39
C ASN A 164 -23.98 23.75 -33.52
N HIS A 165 -24.09 24.82 -32.73
CA HIS A 165 -25.22 25.74 -32.82
C HIS A 165 -25.17 26.65 -34.09
N LYS A 166 -24.01 26.80 -34.73
CA LYS A 166 -23.88 27.56 -35.99
C LYS A 166 -24.16 26.72 -37.25
N VAL A 167 -24.02 25.39 -37.16
CA VAL A 167 -24.26 24.49 -38.29
C VAL A 167 -25.77 24.23 -38.47
N GLU A 168 -26.55 24.16 -37.40
CA GLU A 168 -28.02 23.98 -37.46
C GLU A 168 -28.83 25.20 -37.98
N LYS A 169 -28.18 26.31 -38.34
CA LYS A 169 -28.88 27.50 -38.89
C LYS A 169 -28.66 27.73 -40.38
N HIS A 170 -28.01 26.79 -41.07
CA HIS A 170 -27.74 26.91 -42.51
C HIS A 170 -28.27 25.75 -43.37
N ASP A 171 -29.12 24.89 -42.80
CA ASP A 171 -29.93 23.93 -43.55
C ASP A 171 -31.41 24.35 -43.55
#